data_AF-A0A094FM57-F1
#
_entry.id   AF-A0A094FM57-F1
#
_cell.length_a   1.000
_cell.length_b   1.000
_cell.length_c   1.000
_cell.angle_alpha   90.00
_cell.angle_beta   90.00
_cell.angle_gamma   90.00
#
_symmetry.space_group_name_H-M   'P 1'
#
loop_
_entity.id
_entity.type
_entity.pdbx_description
1 polymer ?
#
loop_
_entity_poly.entity_id
_entity_poly.type
_entity_poly.pdbx_seq_one_letter_code
_entity_poly.pdbx_strand_id
1 'polypeptide(L)'
;MFSSVIKAAAVASFLFGAPALADNLGKPTLFKDGLSPHVNDEFMQYMPSTPSTNGAWSWGWIPQRCADEANRADPPLSLYDFEVFNVQYEDCEEAWIFCRHTQAQLTQSQLIDYFGRLPVHERQSVSYVIGVPGGGSAYEIGGLVVFQGATASVSVFQHEVGHAVDAYNNADGTSSSTKEFLDAIDGDTCVPDDYANSSNVEDYTQVGVLLMYNTVVPGGLDKIGADYSCLSKQLAVVAARQQAAMELGGTCTWRQTYGEVISMGPASGNNKRAIGPKPIMNLVPGHPLAIEKDINRGGAVTHYGEVESNKTADALAAQKQKEWNAVAKHRAVRRSI
;
A
#
# COMPACT_ATOMS: atom_id res chain seq x y z
N MET A 1 34.48 -48.69 30.02
CA MET A 1 34.10 -49.42 28.79
C MET A 1 32.91 -48.70 28.16
N PHE A 2 33.08 -48.24 26.93
CA PHE A 2 32.11 -48.06 25.83
C PHE A 2 30.63 -47.90 26.21
N SER A 3 30.00 -46.75 25.98
CA SER A 3 29.48 -46.25 24.69
C SER A 3 27.95 -46.34 24.69
N SER A 4 27.26 -45.21 24.59
CA SER A 4 25.84 -45.17 24.22
C SER A 4 25.62 -44.06 23.19
N VAL A 5 25.74 -44.50 21.94
CA VAL A 5 24.83 -44.24 20.81
C VAL A 5 23.83 -43.09 20.99
N ILE A 6 24.06 -42.00 20.27
CA ILE A 6 22.96 -41.19 19.72
C ILE A 6 23.17 -41.14 18.21
N LYS A 7 22.25 -41.79 17.50
CA LYS A 7 22.14 -41.75 16.05
C LYS A 7 21.76 -40.33 15.63
N ALA A 8 22.54 -39.77 14.72
CA ALA A 8 22.17 -38.60 13.95
C ALA A 8 20.93 -38.91 13.10
N ALA A 9 19.94 -38.02 13.15
CA ALA A 9 18.92 -37.90 12.12
C ALA A 9 19.04 -36.48 11.55
N ALA A 10 19.74 -36.37 10.42
CA ALA A 10 19.70 -35.19 9.59
C ALA A 10 18.35 -35.17 8.86
N VAL A 11 17.52 -34.16 9.12
CA VAL A 11 16.39 -33.83 8.27
C VAL A 11 16.77 -32.53 7.56
N ALA A 12 17.31 -32.68 6.35
CA ALA A 12 17.42 -31.61 5.39
C ALA A 12 16.04 -31.44 4.74
N SER A 13 15.23 -30.52 5.25
CA SER A 13 14.02 -30.09 4.54
C SER A 13 14.42 -29.03 3.51
N PHE A 14 14.78 -29.50 2.32
CA PHE A 14 14.69 -28.70 1.10
C PHE A 14 13.21 -28.48 0.79
N LEU A 15 12.65 -27.35 1.24
CA LEU A 15 11.45 -26.82 0.60
C LEU A 15 11.91 -26.19 -0.70
N PHE A 16 11.67 -26.92 -1.79
CA PHE A 16 11.68 -26.37 -3.13
C PHE A 16 10.68 -25.20 -3.14
N GLY A 17 11.18 -23.97 -3.10
CA GLY A 17 10.44 -22.85 -3.66
C GLY A 17 10.24 -23.18 -5.13
N ALA A 18 8.99 -23.45 -5.52
CA ALA A 18 8.66 -23.38 -6.93
C ALA A 18 9.07 -21.96 -7.39
N PRO A 19 9.89 -21.83 -8.44
CA PRO A 19 10.04 -20.53 -9.07
C PRO A 19 8.63 -20.16 -9.53
N ALA A 20 8.08 -19.07 -9.01
CA ALA A 20 6.96 -18.41 -9.66
C ALA A 20 7.48 -18.01 -11.04
N LEU A 21 7.24 -18.86 -12.03
CA LEU A 21 7.30 -18.44 -13.42
C LEU A 21 6.24 -17.35 -13.52
N ALA A 22 6.61 -16.17 -14.00
CA ALA A 22 5.64 -15.14 -14.33
C ALA A 22 4.60 -15.78 -15.28
N ASP A 23 3.39 -15.96 -14.78
CA ASP A 23 2.27 -16.49 -15.55
C ASP A 23 1.87 -15.40 -16.54
N ASN A 24 2.51 -15.39 -17.70
CA ASN A 24 2.12 -14.50 -18.78
C ASN A 24 0.72 -14.91 -19.26
N LEU A 25 -0.29 -14.08 -18.97
CA LEU A 25 -1.69 -14.33 -19.37
C LEU A 25 -1.85 -14.35 -20.91
N GLY A 26 -0.91 -13.75 -21.65
CA GLY A 26 -0.83 -13.83 -23.11
C GLY A 26 -1.99 -13.13 -23.83
N LYS A 27 -2.63 -12.15 -23.18
CA LYS A 27 -3.81 -11.46 -23.71
C LYS A 27 -3.43 -10.14 -24.37
N PRO A 28 -4.15 -9.73 -25.44
CA PRO A 28 -4.12 -8.35 -25.93
C PRO A 28 -4.39 -7.33 -24.81
N THR A 29 -3.81 -6.14 -24.93
CA THR A 29 -3.91 -5.09 -23.90
C THR A 29 -4.77 -3.93 -24.37
N LEU A 30 -5.59 -3.41 -23.46
CA LEU A 30 -6.46 -2.26 -23.74
C LEU A 30 -5.63 -0.97 -23.88
N PHE A 31 -4.67 -0.74 -22.99
CA PHE A 31 -3.79 0.42 -22.98
C PHE A 31 -2.32 -0.01 -23.06
N LYS A 32 -1.68 0.23 -24.21
CA LYS A 32 -0.27 -0.14 -24.45
C LYS A 32 0.75 0.77 -23.75
N ASP A 33 0.32 1.95 -23.35
CA ASP A 33 1.10 2.96 -22.63
C ASP A 33 0.87 2.91 -21.11
N GLY A 34 0.21 1.84 -20.62
CA GLY A 34 -0.16 1.64 -19.22
C GLY A 34 -1.41 2.42 -18.82
N LEU A 35 -1.94 2.15 -17.63
CA LEU A 35 -3.17 2.81 -17.15
C LEU A 35 -2.99 4.27 -16.73
N SER A 36 -1.85 4.63 -16.14
CA SER A 36 -1.62 5.94 -15.51
C SER A 36 -2.00 7.16 -16.38
N PRO A 37 -1.62 7.23 -17.67
CA PRO A 37 -1.99 8.35 -18.55
C PRO A 37 -3.50 8.55 -18.73
N HIS A 38 -4.30 7.50 -18.53
CA HIS A 38 -5.75 7.51 -18.81
C HIS A 38 -6.60 7.77 -17.57
N VAL A 39 -6.04 7.60 -16.36
CA VAL A 39 -6.82 7.66 -15.12
C VAL A 39 -6.38 8.73 -14.14
N ASN A 40 -5.10 9.13 -14.14
CA ASN A 40 -4.54 9.91 -13.04
C ASN A 40 -5.12 11.32 -12.92
N ASP A 41 -5.33 12.03 -14.03
CA ASP A 41 -5.88 13.39 -13.98
C ASP A 41 -7.29 13.38 -13.39
N GLU A 42 -8.11 12.40 -13.78
CA GLU A 42 -9.47 12.25 -13.28
C GLU A 42 -9.48 11.78 -11.82
N PHE A 43 -8.57 10.89 -11.41
CA PHE A 43 -8.40 10.55 -10.00
C PHE A 43 -8.01 11.76 -9.16
N MET A 44 -7.08 12.58 -9.63
CA MET A 44 -6.68 13.79 -8.91
C MET A 44 -7.82 14.79 -8.76
N GLN A 45 -8.74 14.82 -9.73
CA GLN A 45 -9.93 15.65 -9.74
C GLN A 45 -11.05 15.11 -8.84
N TYR A 46 -11.36 13.81 -8.91
CA TYR A 46 -12.55 13.22 -8.30
C TYR A 46 -12.31 12.41 -7.03
N MET A 47 -11.05 12.13 -6.68
CA MET A 47 -10.67 11.51 -5.40
C MET A 47 -10.05 12.58 -4.50
N PRO A 48 -10.85 13.31 -3.70
CA PRO A 48 -10.32 14.34 -2.82
C PRO A 48 -9.49 13.73 -1.70
N SER A 49 -8.42 14.42 -1.33
CA SER A 49 -7.61 14.05 -0.17
C SER A 49 -8.40 14.20 1.11
N THR A 50 -8.44 13.14 1.91
CA THR A 50 -9.09 13.14 3.21
C THR A 50 -8.32 14.02 4.20
N PRO A 51 -8.99 14.97 4.90
CA PRO A 51 -8.35 15.76 5.94
C PRO A 51 -7.64 14.89 6.96
N SER A 52 -6.42 15.27 7.31
CA SER A 52 -5.59 14.47 8.20
C SER A 52 -4.63 15.31 9.04
N THR A 53 -4.19 14.72 10.13
CA THR A 53 -3.11 15.26 10.95
C THR A 53 -1.97 14.26 11.01
N ASN A 54 -0.75 14.76 11.17
CA ASN A 54 0.40 13.89 11.36
C ASN A 54 1.27 14.30 12.54
N GLY A 55 1.95 13.31 13.12
CA GLY A 55 2.84 13.50 14.26
C GLY A 55 4.04 12.56 14.17
N ALA A 56 5.24 13.15 14.14
CA ALA A 56 6.49 12.40 14.16
C ALA A 56 6.67 11.64 15.48
N TRP A 57 7.19 10.42 15.38
CA TRP A 57 7.60 9.66 16.55
C TRP A 57 8.81 10.30 17.20
N SER A 58 8.99 10.01 18.49
CA SER A 58 10.26 10.25 19.14
C SER A 58 11.34 9.41 18.45
N TRP A 59 12.52 10.01 18.28
CA TRP A 59 13.61 9.34 17.57
C TRP A 59 14.09 8.08 18.31
N GLY A 60 14.58 7.12 17.54
CA GLY A 60 15.15 5.87 18.04
C GLY A 60 14.19 4.67 17.97
N TRP A 61 12.99 4.85 17.42
CA TRP A 61 11.99 3.79 17.27
C TRP A 61 11.52 3.64 15.83
N ILE A 62 11.30 2.39 15.42
CA ILE A 62 10.80 2.03 14.10
C ILE A 62 9.95 0.74 14.20
N PRO A 63 8.86 0.58 13.42
CA PRO A 63 8.20 -0.71 13.28
C PRO A 63 9.17 -1.75 12.75
N GLN A 64 9.20 -2.95 13.33
CA GLN A 64 10.04 -4.07 12.88
C GLN A 64 9.90 -4.29 11.38
N ARG A 65 8.66 -4.26 10.86
CA ARG A 65 8.39 -4.49 9.44
C ARG A 65 8.96 -3.40 8.54
N CYS A 66 9.01 -2.14 8.98
CA CYS A 66 9.71 -1.09 8.24
C CYS A 66 11.23 -1.31 8.25
N ALA A 67 11.79 -1.78 9.37
CA ALA A 67 13.21 -2.15 9.45
C ALA A 67 13.55 -3.36 8.56
N ASP A 68 12.65 -4.34 8.47
CA ASP A 68 12.82 -5.49 7.59
C ASP A 68 12.89 -5.07 6.12
N GLU A 69 12.01 -4.18 5.67
CA GLU A 69 12.06 -3.64 4.30
C GLU A 69 13.32 -2.81 4.05
N ALA A 70 13.76 -2.01 5.03
CA ALA A 70 15.04 -1.29 4.93
C ALA A 70 16.25 -2.24 4.79
N ASN A 71 16.23 -3.38 5.49
CA ASN A 71 17.29 -4.38 5.43
C ASN A 71 17.25 -5.23 4.15
N ARG A 72 16.08 -5.37 3.52
CA ARG A 72 15.89 -6.08 2.24
C ARG A 72 16.35 -5.29 1.03
N ALA A 73 16.41 -3.96 1.14
CA ALA A 73 16.94 -3.10 0.08
C ALA A 73 18.40 -3.48 -0.26
N ASP A 74 18.79 -3.27 -1.51
CA ASP A 74 20.17 -3.48 -1.97
C ASP A 74 20.73 -2.18 -2.59
N PRO A 75 21.70 -1.51 -1.93
CA PRO A 75 22.24 -1.84 -0.61
C PRO A 75 21.22 -1.58 0.53
N PRO A 76 21.40 -2.21 1.71
CA PRO A 76 20.52 -1.97 2.86
C PRO A 76 20.49 -0.50 3.28
N LEU A 77 19.29 -0.03 3.64
CA LEU A 77 19.07 1.35 4.06
C LEU A 77 19.36 1.51 5.56
N SER A 78 19.97 2.64 5.91
CA SER A 78 20.24 3.01 7.29
C SER A 78 18.93 3.32 8.01
N LEU A 79 18.67 2.60 9.12
CA LEU A 79 17.48 2.86 9.94
C LEU A 79 17.48 4.28 10.53
N TYR A 80 18.65 4.87 10.77
CA TYR A 80 18.78 6.22 11.33
C TYR A 80 18.27 7.34 10.41
N ASP A 81 18.15 7.03 9.13
CA ASP A 81 17.68 7.95 8.10
C ASP A 81 16.17 7.79 7.83
N PHE A 82 15.44 7.05 8.68
CA PHE A 82 13.98 6.98 8.63
C PHE A 82 13.31 8.03 9.53
N GLU A 83 12.30 8.66 8.95
CA GLU A 83 11.29 9.45 9.62
C GLU A 83 10.05 8.57 9.80
N VAL A 84 9.70 8.26 11.05
CA VAL A 84 8.49 7.51 11.38
C VAL A 84 7.45 8.46 11.97
N PHE A 85 6.23 8.39 11.46
CA PHE A 85 5.16 9.29 11.87
C PHE A 85 3.79 8.61 11.80
N ASN A 86 2.88 9.05 12.67
CA ASN A 86 1.48 8.66 12.61
C ASN A 86 0.72 9.65 11.72
N VAL A 87 -0.26 9.15 10.97
CA VAL A 87 -1.20 9.93 10.18
C VAL A 87 -2.62 9.56 10.57
N GLN A 88 -3.32 10.49 11.18
CA GLN A 88 -4.73 10.35 11.55
C GLN A 88 -5.59 11.04 10.50
N TYR A 89 -6.25 10.27 9.64
CA TYR A 89 -7.29 10.77 8.76
C TYR A 89 -8.60 10.95 9.54
N GLU A 90 -9.42 11.93 9.17
CA GLU A 90 -10.68 12.25 9.88
C GLU A 90 -11.76 11.15 9.74
N ASP A 91 -11.60 10.22 8.81
CA ASP A 91 -12.52 9.10 8.54
C ASP A 91 -12.14 7.79 9.23
N CYS A 92 -11.14 7.79 10.11
CA CYS A 92 -10.79 6.62 10.91
C CYS A 92 -10.44 7.08 12.31
N GLU A 93 -10.74 6.27 13.32
CA GLU A 93 -10.36 6.60 14.71
C GLU A 93 -8.88 6.31 14.99
N GLU A 94 -8.29 5.38 14.24
CA GLU A 94 -6.91 4.92 14.43
C GLU A 94 -5.99 5.43 13.32
N ALA A 95 -4.89 6.08 13.73
CA ALA A 95 -3.89 6.60 12.80
C ALA A 95 -3.19 5.46 12.06
N TRP A 96 -2.73 5.68 10.83
CA TRP A 96 -1.80 4.81 10.11
C TRP A 96 -0.35 5.16 10.46
N ILE A 97 0.55 4.18 10.35
CA ILE A 97 1.98 4.39 10.59
C ILE A 97 2.70 4.47 9.25
N PHE A 98 3.46 5.54 9.07
CA PHE A 98 4.25 5.79 7.90
C PHE A 98 5.74 5.75 8.24
N CYS A 99 6.53 5.16 7.36
CA CYS A 99 7.98 5.10 7.44
C CYS A 99 8.58 5.69 6.17
N ARG A 100 9.28 6.82 6.28
CA ARG A 100 9.89 7.48 5.12
C ARG A 100 11.39 7.60 5.32
N HIS A 101 12.17 7.03 4.42
CA HIS A 101 13.60 7.29 4.38
C HIS A 101 13.84 8.74 3.90
N THR A 102 14.79 9.45 4.49
CA THR A 102 15.05 10.89 4.19
C THR A 102 15.39 11.14 2.72
N GLN A 103 16.01 10.15 2.06
CA GLN A 103 16.33 10.17 0.63
C GLN A 103 15.20 9.69 -0.30
N ALA A 104 14.03 9.32 0.23
CA ALA A 104 12.89 8.96 -0.60
C ALA A 104 12.44 10.16 -1.45
N GLN A 105 12.21 9.90 -2.74
CA GLN A 105 11.73 10.91 -3.70
C GLN A 105 10.31 11.36 -3.37
N LEU A 106 9.46 10.46 -2.86
CA LEU A 106 8.18 10.85 -2.30
C LEU A 106 8.37 11.60 -0.98
N THR A 107 7.83 12.82 -0.93
CA THR A 107 7.76 13.63 0.28
C THR A 107 6.72 13.08 1.26
N GLN A 108 6.82 13.50 2.52
CA GLN A 108 5.82 13.15 3.53
C GLN A 108 4.40 13.56 3.11
N SER A 109 4.24 14.76 2.56
CA SER A 109 2.94 15.27 2.11
C SER A 109 2.39 14.49 0.93
N GLN A 110 3.23 14.05 -0.01
CA GLN A 110 2.78 13.19 -1.11
C GLN A 110 2.28 11.85 -0.56
N LEU A 111 3.07 11.15 0.27
CA LEU A 111 2.64 9.88 0.88
C LEU A 111 1.27 10.01 1.59
N ILE A 112 1.09 11.08 2.37
CA ILE A 112 -0.16 11.34 3.09
C ILE A 112 -1.31 11.65 2.12
N ASP A 113 -1.07 12.47 1.10
CA ASP A 113 -2.11 12.91 0.17
C ASP A 113 -2.58 11.77 -0.75
N TYR A 114 -1.66 11.10 -1.44
CA TYR A 114 -2.01 10.02 -2.37
C TYR A 114 -2.69 8.86 -1.65
N PHE A 115 -2.21 8.45 -0.47
CA PHE A 115 -2.89 7.43 0.34
C PHE A 115 -4.25 7.95 0.84
N GLY A 116 -4.32 9.20 1.31
CA GLY A 116 -5.53 9.82 1.86
C GLY A 116 -6.65 10.06 0.86
N ARG A 117 -6.36 10.02 -0.45
CA ARG A 117 -7.36 10.08 -1.52
C ARG A 117 -8.10 8.76 -1.71
N LEU A 118 -7.50 7.65 -1.30
CA LEU A 118 -8.11 6.34 -1.43
C LEU A 118 -9.25 6.16 -0.41
N PRO A 119 -10.31 5.42 -0.79
CA PRO A 119 -11.39 5.06 0.12
C PRO A 119 -10.89 4.43 1.43
N VAL A 120 -11.53 4.80 2.54
CA VAL A 120 -11.13 4.30 3.87
C VAL A 120 -11.26 2.78 3.96
N HIS A 121 -12.26 2.20 3.30
CA HIS A 121 -12.51 0.76 3.31
C HIS A 121 -11.46 -0.05 2.52
N GLU A 122 -10.67 0.60 1.66
CA GLU A 122 -9.48 0.00 1.05
C GLU A 122 -8.24 0.23 1.90
N ARG A 123 -8.03 1.47 2.38
CA ARG A 123 -6.89 1.81 3.26
C ARG A 123 -6.83 0.96 4.53
N GLN A 124 -7.96 0.52 5.04
CA GLN A 124 -8.05 -0.25 6.28
C GLN A 124 -7.33 -1.63 6.18
N SER A 125 -7.08 -2.10 4.96
CA SER A 125 -6.33 -3.33 4.65
C SER A 125 -4.82 -3.15 4.71
N VAL A 126 -4.36 -1.90 4.84
CA VAL A 126 -2.96 -1.52 4.96
C VAL A 126 -2.62 -1.17 6.41
N SER A 127 -1.55 -1.77 6.91
CA SER A 127 -0.92 -1.47 8.19
C SER A 127 0.08 -0.33 8.08
N TYR A 128 0.99 -0.39 7.11
CA TYR A 128 2.11 0.54 6.99
C TYR A 128 2.25 1.09 5.57
N VAL A 129 2.61 2.37 5.47
CA VAL A 129 2.97 3.03 4.21
C VAL A 129 4.44 3.39 4.26
N ILE A 130 5.23 2.90 3.31
CA ILE A 130 6.68 3.08 3.28
C ILE A 130 7.11 3.87 2.05
N GLY A 131 7.95 4.88 2.24
CA GLY A 131 8.63 5.59 1.16
C GLY A 131 10.15 5.44 1.28
N VAL A 132 10.81 4.94 0.24
CA VAL A 132 12.26 4.72 0.20
C VAL A 132 12.87 5.24 -1.12
N PRO A 133 14.19 5.50 -1.18
CA PRO A 133 14.85 5.77 -2.46
C PRO A 133 14.74 4.54 -3.39
N GLY A 134 14.66 4.78 -4.70
CA GLY A 134 14.63 3.70 -5.69
C GLY A 134 14.47 4.19 -7.13
N GLY A 135 14.30 3.23 -8.04
CA GLY A 135 14.23 3.45 -9.48
C GLY A 135 12.85 3.73 -10.06
N GLY A 136 11.80 3.86 -9.22
CA GLY A 136 10.41 3.96 -9.68
C GLY A 136 9.71 2.60 -9.64
N SER A 137 9.52 2.06 -8.44
CA SER A 137 8.82 0.82 -8.21
C SER A 137 7.92 0.92 -6.98
N ALA A 138 6.89 0.07 -6.92
CA ALA A 138 6.12 -0.12 -5.70
C ALA A 138 5.72 -1.58 -5.55
N TYR A 139 5.31 -1.96 -4.35
CA TYR A 139 4.79 -3.29 -4.07
C TYR A 139 3.98 -3.30 -2.78
N GLU A 140 3.08 -4.27 -2.69
CA GLU A 140 2.44 -4.67 -1.46
C GLU A 140 3.09 -5.93 -0.91
N ILE A 141 3.34 -5.96 0.40
CA ILE A 141 3.70 -7.20 1.08
C ILE A 141 3.09 -7.28 2.47
N GLY A 142 2.19 -8.24 2.68
CA GLY A 142 1.69 -8.56 4.01
C GLY A 142 0.97 -7.40 4.71
N GLY A 143 0.27 -6.53 4.00
CA GLY A 143 -0.36 -5.32 4.54
C GLY A 143 0.58 -4.10 4.63
N LEU A 144 1.77 -4.15 4.04
CA LEU A 144 2.60 -2.97 3.78
C LEU A 144 2.47 -2.57 2.33
N VAL A 145 2.40 -1.27 2.06
CA VAL A 145 2.65 -0.73 0.72
C VAL A 145 3.97 0.03 0.73
N VAL A 146 4.87 -0.32 -0.18
CA VAL A 146 6.21 0.24 -0.28
C VAL A 146 6.36 0.95 -1.60
N PHE A 147 6.74 2.22 -1.56
CA PHE A 147 6.97 3.08 -2.72
C PHE A 147 8.45 3.45 -2.79
N GLN A 148 9.09 3.13 -3.92
CA GLN A 148 10.51 3.34 -4.15
C GLN A 148 10.72 4.26 -5.35
N GLY A 149 11.45 5.37 -5.18
CA GLY A 149 11.67 6.29 -6.28
C GLY A 149 10.48 7.22 -6.56
N ALA A 150 10.41 7.73 -7.79
CA ALA A 150 9.37 8.65 -8.23
C ALA A 150 8.11 7.89 -8.65
N THR A 151 7.21 7.63 -7.71
CA THR A 151 5.94 6.91 -7.92
C THR A 151 4.71 7.72 -7.50
N ALA A 152 4.79 9.05 -7.58
CA ALA A 152 3.74 9.97 -7.13
C ALA A 152 2.53 9.94 -8.09
N SER A 153 1.63 8.98 -7.89
CA SER A 153 0.47 8.73 -8.74
C SER A 153 -0.66 8.07 -7.94
N VAL A 154 -1.90 8.53 -8.13
CA VAL A 154 -3.06 7.90 -7.45
C VAL A 154 -3.30 6.50 -7.98
N SER A 155 -3.12 6.24 -9.29
CA SER A 155 -3.26 4.89 -9.85
C SER A 155 -2.28 3.88 -9.24
N VAL A 156 -1.05 4.33 -8.96
CA VAL A 156 0.00 3.48 -8.35
C VAL A 156 -0.38 3.15 -6.91
N PHE A 157 -0.84 4.14 -6.14
CA PHE A 157 -1.34 3.90 -4.79
C PHE A 157 -2.58 2.99 -4.80
N GLN A 158 -3.52 3.20 -5.72
CA GLN A 158 -4.70 2.35 -5.89
C GLN A 158 -4.32 0.91 -6.21
N HIS A 159 -3.33 0.72 -7.10
CA HIS A 159 -2.82 -0.59 -7.47
C HIS A 159 -2.25 -1.32 -6.25
N GLU A 160 -1.35 -0.69 -5.50
CA GLU A 160 -0.71 -1.33 -4.34
C GLU A 160 -1.67 -1.56 -3.17
N VAL A 161 -2.60 -0.64 -2.92
CA VAL A 161 -3.67 -0.89 -1.94
C VAL A 161 -4.63 -1.96 -2.45
N GLY A 162 -4.85 -2.04 -3.76
CA GLY A 162 -5.62 -3.09 -4.42
C GLY A 162 -5.08 -4.48 -4.11
N HIS A 163 -3.76 -4.66 -4.07
CA HIS A 163 -3.15 -5.92 -3.63
C HIS A 163 -3.55 -6.28 -2.19
N ALA A 164 -3.52 -5.32 -1.27
CA ALA A 164 -3.94 -5.56 0.12
C ALA A 164 -5.44 -5.90 0.21
N VAL A 165 -6.27 -5.22 -0.59
CA VAL A 165 -7.70 -5.49 -0.65
C VAL A 165 -7.99 -6.89 -1.20
N ASP A 166 -7.31 -7.27 -2.28
CA ASP A 166 -7.39 -8.60 -2.90
C ASP A 166 -7.18 -9.72 -1.87
N ALA A 167 -6.14 -9.62 -1.04
CA ALA A 167 -5.82 -10.62 -0.03
C ALA A 167 -6.79 -10.65 1.15
N TYR A 168 -7.19 -9.47 1.62
CA TYR A 168 -7.68 -9.35 2.97
C TYR A 168 -9.17 -9.04 3.03
N ASN A 169 -9.80 -8.38 2.05
CA ASN A 169 -11.18 -7.91 2.25
C ASN A 169 -12.21 -9.03 2.26
N ASN A 170 -11.90 -10.17 1.67
CA ASN A 170 -12.82 -11.28 1.54
C ASN A 170 -12.45 -12.45 2.47
N ALA A 171 -13.46 -13.08 3.07
CA ALA A 171 -13.27 -14.12 4.09
C ALA A 171 -12.73 -15.45 3.51
N ASP A 172 -12.94 -15.68 2.22
CA ASP A 172 -12.41 -16.80 1.45
C ASP A 172 -10.98 -16.55 0.93
N GLY A 173 -10.35 -15.42 1.32
CA GLY A 173 -8.96 -15.10 1.04
C GLY A 173 -8.75 -14.34 -0.27
N THR A 174 -7.60 -14.58 -0.90
CA THR A 174 -7.12 -13.87 -2.10
C THR A 174 -8.07 -14.01 -3.28
N SER A 175 -8.69 -12.90 -3.68
CA SER A 175 -9.74 -12.82 -4.70
C SER A 175 -9.21 -13.14 -6.12
N SER A 176 -8.01 -12.68 -6.45
CA SER A 176 -7.32 -12.92 -7.71
C SER A 176 -7.01 -14.40 -7.97
N SER A 177 -6.94 -15.21 -6.90
CA SER A 177 -6.68 -16.65 -6.99
C SER A 177 -7.95 -17.50 -7.06
N THR A 178 -9.13 -16.88 -7.02
CA THR A 178 -10.40 -17.60 -7.10
C THR A 178 -10.65 -18.15 -8.50
N LYS A 179 -11.31 -19.31 -8.57
CA LYS A 179 -11.74 -19.88 -9.86
C LYS A 179 -12.61 -18.91 -10.65
N GLU A 180 -13.45 -18.14 -9.97
CA GLU A 180 -14.32 -17.14 -10.59
C GLU A 180 -13.53 -16.08 -11.37
N PHE A 181 -12.45 -15.55 -10.78
CA PHE A 181 -11.60 -14.57 -11.47
C PHE A 181 -10.77 -15.20 -12.59
N LEU A 182 -10.21 -16.40 -12.38
CA LEU A 182 -9.46 -17.11 -13.42
C LEU A 182 -10.34 -17.45 -14.63
N ASP A 183 -11.59 -17.89 -14.41
CA ASP A 183 -12.56 -18.14 -15.48
C ASP A 183 -12.97 -16.83 -16.19
N ALA A 184 -12.99 -15.70 -15.48
CA ALA A 184 -13.26 -14.38 -16.06
C ALA A 184 -12.11 -13.91 -16.96
N ILE A 185 -10.85 -14.07 -16.51
CA ILE A 185 -9.65 -13.86 -17.33
C ILE A 185 -9.80 -14.70 -18.60
N ASP A 186 -9.97 -16.02 -18.50
CA ASP A 186 -10.08 -16.92 -19.66
C ASP A 186 -11.22 -16.53 -20.61
N GLY A 187 -12.34 -16.07 -20.05
CA GLY A 187 -13.52 -15.66 -20.79
C GLY A 187 -13.38 -14.33 -21.54
N ASP A 188 -12.47 -13.47 -21.13
CA ASP A 188 -12.26 -12.13 -21.71
C ASP A 188 -11.14 -12.12 -22.77
N THR A 189 -11.23 -11.20 -23.72
CA THR A 189 -10.32 -11.17 -24.88
C THR A 189 -9.16 -10.19 -24.71
N CYS A 190 -9.13 -9.44 -23.62
CA CYS A 190 -8.04 -8.51 -23.30
C CYS A 190 -7.80 -8.41 -21.79
N VAL A 191 -6.72 -7.73 -21.40
CA VAL A 191 -6.42 -7.25 -20.04
C VAL A 191 -6.17 -5.73 -20.07
N PRO A 192 -6.16 -5.03 -18.93
CA PRO A 192 -6.02 -3.56 -18.90
C PRO A 192 -4.77 -3.02 -19.61
N ASP A 193 -3.59 -3.56 -19.31
CA ASP A 193 -2.33 -3.12 -19.89
C ASP A 193 -1.27 -4.25 -19.91
N ASP A 194 -0.07 -3.96 -20.41
CA ASP A 194 1.02 -4.94 -20.51
C ASP A 194 1.46 -5.47 -19.14
N TYR A 195 1.30 -4.70 -18.07
CA TYR A 195 1.66 -5.13 -16.72
C TYR A 195 0.67 -6.14 -16.15
N ALA A 196 -0.62 -5.94 -16.40
CA ALA A 196 -1.68 -6.88 -16.04
C ALA A 196 -1.42 -8.31 -16.57
N ASN A 197 -0.75 -8.46 -17.71
CA ASN A 197 -0.39 -9.77 -18.26
C ASN A 197 0.62 -10.56 -17.41
N SER A 198 1.30 -9.95 -16.45
CA SER A 198 2.39 -10.62 -15.72
C SER A 198 1.93 -11.70 -14.74
N SER A 199 0.70 -11.58 -14.22
CA SER A 199 0.03 -12.61 -13.43
C SER A 199 -1.46 -12.26 -13.24
N ASN A 200 -2.27 -13.23 -12.82
CA ASN A 200 -3.65 -12.97 -12.38
C ASN A 200 -3.73 -12.00 -11.19
N VAL A 201 -2.70 -11.92 -10.35
CA VAL A 201 -2.68 -11.00 -9.21
C VAL A 201 -2.53 -9.56 -9.69
N GLU A 202 -1.63 -9.30 -10.64
CA GLU A 202 -1.46 -7.97 -11.24
C GLU A 202 -2.64 -7.58 -12.13
N ASP A 203 -3.24 -8.54 -12.83
CA ASP A 203 -4.46 -8.30 -13.60
C ASP A 203 -5.61 -7.83 -12.70
N TYR A 204 -5.83 -8.51 -11.57
CA TYR A 204 -6.88 -8.16 -10.61
C TYR A 204 -6.76 -6.71 -10.12
N THR A 205 -5.56 -6.27 -9.77
CA THR A 205 -5.32 -4.91 -9.27
C THR A 205 -5.43 -3.86 -10.37
N GLN A 206 -5.00 -4.16 -11.59
CA GLN A 206 -5.16 -3.27 -12.74
C GLN A 206 -6.63 -3.12 -13.16
N VAL A 207 -7.41 -4.21 -13.13
CA VAL A 207 -8.87 -4.15 -13.30
C VAL A 207 -9.51 -3.35 -12.16
N GLY A 208 -8.98 -3.48 -10.94
CA GLY A 208 -9.35 -2.65 -9.79
C GLY A 208 -9.13 -1.16 -10.03
N VAL A 209 -8.03 -0.75 -10.67
CA VAL A 209 -7.81 0.66 -11.06
C VAL A 209 -8.89 1.14 -12.03
N LEU A 210 -9.24 0.35 -13.05
CA LEU A 210 -10.33 0.69 -13.98
C LEU A 210 -11.69 0.76 -13.29
N LEU A 211 -11.97 -0.15 -12.35
CA LEU A 211 -13.21 -0.12 -11.58
C LEU A 211 -13.28 1.08 -10.64
N MET A 212 -12.16 1.49 -10.04
CA MET A 212 -12.09 2.73 -9.26
C MET A 212 -12.46 3.93 -10.14
N TYR A 213 -11.88 4.01 -11.36
CA TYR A 213 -12.23 5.05 -12.33
C TYR A 213 -13.73 5.03 -12.65
N ASN A 214 -14.28 3.84 -12.91
CA ASN A 214 -15.72 3.68 -13.15
C ASN A 214 -16.59 4.17 -11.99
N THR A 215 -16.08 4.05 -10.77
CA THR A 215 -16.81 4.37 -9.53
C THR A 215 -16.79 5.86 -9.21
N VAL A 216 -15.65 6.54 -9.42
CA VAL A 216 -15.46 7.93 -8.95
C VAL A 216 -15.62 8.98 -10.05
N VAL A 217 -15.42 8.62 -11.32
CA VAL A 217 -15.47 9.58 -12.43
C VAL A 217 -16.89 9.68 -12.99
N PRO A 218 -17.50 10.88 -13.09
CA PRO A 218 -18.80 11.04 -13.72
C PRO A 218 -18.83 10.54 -15.17
N GLY A 219 -19.69 9.57 -15.44
CA GLY A 219 -19.76 8.88 -16.74
C GLY A 219 -18.87 7.64 -16.83
N GLY A 220 -18.06 7.35 -15.81
CA GLY A 220 -17.32 6.10 -15.65
C GLY A 220 -16.45 5.74 -16.86
N LEU A 221 -16.31 4.44 -17.11
CA LEU A 221 -15.48 3.92 -18.20
C LEU A 221 -15.95 4.37 -19.59
N ASP A 222 -17.19 4.82 -19.76
CA ASP A 222 -17.66 5.38 -21.05
C ASP A 222 -16.90 6.67 -21.43
N LYS A 223 -16.14 7.26 -20.50
CA LYS A 223 -15.28 8.44 -20.71
C LYS A 223 -13.79 8.13 -20.82
N ILE A 224 -13.36 6.88 -20.60
CA ILE A 224 -11.93 6.54 -20.57
C ILE A 224 -11.27 6.56 -21.96
N GLY A 225 -12.07 6.62 -23.04
CA GLY A 225 -11.54 6.74 -24.40
C GLY A 225 -11.11 5.41 -25.04
N ALA A 226 -11.47 4.27 -24.45
CA ALA A 226 -11.22 2.93 -24.99
C ALA A 226 -12.44 2.00 -24.82
N ASP A 227 -12.57 1.01 -25.71
CA ASP A 227 -13.63 -0.02 -25.61
C ASP A 227 -13.23 -1.09 -24.58
N TYR A 228 -13.73 -0.94 -23.36
CA TYR A 228 -13.44 -1.85 -22.25
C TYR A 228 -14.27 -3.15 -22.29
N SER A 229 -15.17 -3.34 -23.27
CA SER A 229 -16.05 -4.51 -23.32
C SER A 229 -15.29 -5.85 -23.40
N CYS A 230 -14.05 -5.81 -23.90
CA CYS A 230 -13.16 -6.96 -24.00
C CYS A 230 -12.72 -7.56 -22.66
N LEU A 231 -12.86 -6.82 -21.54
CA LEU A 231 -12.54 -7.26 -20.17
C LEU A 231 -13.76 -7.20 -19.21
N SER A 232 -14.97 -7.29 -19.76
CA SER A 232 -16.20 -7.07 -19.00
C SER A 232 -16.46 -8.13 -17.92
N LYS A 233 -15.98 -9.37 -18.08
CA LYS A 233 -16.14 -10.41 -17.05
C LYS A 233 -15.21 -10.16 -15.87
N GLN A 234 -13.95 -9.80 -16.13
CA GLN A 234 -13.00 -9.41 -15.09
C GLN A 234 -13.57 -8.24 -14.27
N LEU A 235 -14.06 -7.19 -14.94
CA LEU A 235 -14.71 -6.05 -14.27
C LEU A 235 -15.88 -6.48 -13.37
N ALA A 236 -16.73 -7.39 -13.84
CA ALA A 236 -17.86 -7.87 -13.06
C ALA A 236 -17.42 -8.64 -11.79
N VAL A 237 -16.39 -9.48 -11.90
CA VAL A 237 -15.86 -10.24 -10.75
C VAL A 237 -15.19 -9.30 -9.73
N VAL A 238 -14.33 -8.39 -10.19
CA VAL A 238 -13.69 -7.41 -9.30
C VAL A 238 -14.75 -6.51 -8.65
N ALA A 239 -15.80 -6.13 -9.39
CA ALA A 239 -16.90 -5.36 -8.84
C ALA A 239 -17.62 -6.09 -7.69
N ALA A 240 -17.95 -7.37 -7.90
CA ALA A 240 -18.61 -8.19 -6.88
C ALA A 240 -17.78 -8.35 -5.60
N ARG A 241 -16.44 -8.30 -5.71
CA ARG A 241 -15.53 -8.61 -4.60
C ARG A 241 -14.88 -7.39 -3.95
N GLN A 242 -14.81 -6.26 -4.65
CA GLN A 242 -14.07 -5.07 -4.19
C GLN A 242 -14.85 -3.75 -4.27
N GLN A 243 -15.88 -3.62 -5.10
CA GLN A 243 -16.52 -2.31 -5.34
C GLN A 243 -17.08 -1.66 -4.06
N ALA A 244 -17.61 -2.45 -3.13
CA ALA A 244 -18.09 -1.93 -1.85
C ALA A 244 -16.98 -1.24 -1.04
N ALA A 245 -15.72 -1.67 -1.19
CA ALA A 245 -14.58 -1.01 -0.56
C ALA A 245 -14.19 0.29 -1.27
N MET A 246 -14.52 0.44 -2.56
CA MET A 246 -14.15 1.58 -3.39
C MET A 246 -15.04 2.83 -3.19
N GLU A 247 -16.13 2.71 -2.43
CA GLU A 247 -17.01 3.84 -2.14
C GLU A 247 -16.27 4.93 -1.34
N LEU A 248 -16.30 6.17 -1.86
CA LEU A 248 -15.70 7.32 -1.17
C LEU A 248 -16.48 7.66 0.11
N GLY A 249 -15.73 8.00 1.16
CA GLY A 249 -16.28 8.27 2.49
C GLY A 249 -16.42 7.02 3.35
N GLY A 250 -17.23 7.11 4.41
CA GLY A 250 -17.38 6.04 5.39
C GLY A 250 -16.40 6.15 6.57
N THR A 251 -16.25 5.06 7.31
CA THR A 251 -15.30 4.96 8.42
C THR A 251 -14.66 3.58 8.49
N CYS A 252 -13.45 3.48 9.04
CA CYS A 252 -12.83 2.19 9.34
C CYS A 252 -13.79 1.24 10.08
N THR A 253 -13.88 0.00 9.61
CA THR A 253 -14.69 -1.05 10.25
C THR A 253 -13.82 -2.18 10.82
N TRP A 254 -12.61 -2.33 10.29
CA TRP A 254 -11.59 -3.23 10.79
C TRP A 254 -10.22 -2.73 10.33
N ARG A 255 -9.15 -3.14 11.01
CA ARG A 255 -7.76 -2.92 10.58
C ARG A 255 -6.87 -4.06 11.07
N GLN A 256 -5.80 -4.33 10.33
CA GLN A 256 -4.76 -5.27 10.80
C GLN A 256 -4.04 -4.68 12.02
N THR A 257 -3.72 -5.52 12.99
CA THR A 257 -2.91 -5.11 14.15
C THR A 257 -1.53 -4.64 13.74
N TYR A 258 -1.01 -3.65 14.45
CA TYR A 258 0.40 -3.31 14.33
C TYR A 258 1.31 -4.39 14.91
N GLY A 259 2.41 -4.63 14.21
CA GLY A 259 3.49 -5.48 14.67
C GLY A 259 4.39 -4.80 15.70
N GLU A 260 5.49 -5.48 16.02
CA GLU A 260 6.47 -5.02 17.00
C GLU A 260 7.12 -3.68 16.61
N VAL A 261 7.39 -2.85 17.62
CA VAL A 261 8.24 -1.66 17.50
C VAL A 261 9.56 -1.90 18.19
N ILE A 262 10.64 -1.74 17.44
CA ILE A 262 12.01 -1.96 17.88
C ILE A 262 12.78 -0.65 18.03
N SER A 263 13.84 -0.73 18.85
CA SER A 263 14.81 0.34 18.99
C SER A 263 15.78 0.32 17.82
N MET A 264 16.06 1.49 17.24
CA MET A 264 17.13 1.65 16.26
C MET A 264 18.53 1.67 16.90
N GLY A 265 18.60 1.72 18.23
CA GLY A 265 19.83 1.96 18.97
C GLY A 265 20.18 3.44 19.08
N PRO A 266 21.19 3.81 19.89
CA PRO A 266 21.68 5.18 19.96
C PRO A 266 22.46 5.53 18.69
N ALA A 267 22.28 6.74 18.17
CA ALA A 267 23.13 7.23 17.08
C ALA A 267 24.57 7.35 17.59
N SER A 268 25.53 6.74 16.88
CA SER A 268 26.95 6.81 17.20
C SER A 268 27.64 7.99 16.46
N GLY A 269 28.80 8.44 16.94
CA GLY A 269 29.56 9.53 16.33
C GLY A 269 29.16 10.95 16.80
N ASN A 270 29.39 11.97 15.97
CA ASN A 270 29.23 13.39 16.32
C ASN A 270 27.76 13.84 16.48
N ASN A 271 26.80 13.05 15.99
CA ASN A 271 25.36 13.33 16.08
C ASN A 271 24.70 12.42 17.12
N LYS A 272 25.23 12.42 18.35
CA LYS A 272 24.64 11.66 19.47
C LYS A 272 23.20 12.12 19.67
N ARG A 273 22.24 11.27 19.31
CA ARG A 273 20.82 11.46 19.55
C ARG A 273 20.35 10.42 20.55
N ALA A 274 19.81 10.88 21.67
CA ALA A 274 19.22 9.98 22.65
C ALA A 274 17.91 9.40 22.10
N ILE A 275 17.67 8.13 22.41
CA ILE A 275 16.38 7.47 22.13
C ILE A 275 15.32 8.15 23.00
N GLY A 276 14.24 8.63 22.36
CA GLY A 276 13.12 9.22 23.08
C GLY A 276 12.14 8.17 23.63
N PRO A 277 10.99 8.59 24.16
CA PRO A 277 9.95 7.67 24.63
C PRO A 277 9.50 6.68 23.55
N LYS A 278 9.26 5.42 23.93
CA LYS A 278 8.70 4.40 23.04
C LYS A 278 7.28 4.83 22.62
N PRO A 279 6.92 4.79 21.33
CA PRO A 279 5.56 5.09 20.89
C PRO A 279 4.57 4.06 21.46
N ILE A 280 3.35 4.51 21.70
CA ILE A 280 2.24 3.66 22.13
C ILE A 280 1.53 3.15 20.88
N MET A 281 1.31 1.84 20.80
CA MET A 281 0.60 1.20 19.72
C MET A 281 -0.83 0.91 20.19
N ASN A 282 -1.81 1.60 19.62
CA ASN A 282 -3.21 1.47 20.03
C ASN A 282 -3.93 0.31 19.34
N LEU A 283 -3.60 0.07 18.07
CA LEU A 283 -4.19 -1.01 17.26
C LEU A 283 -3.43 -2.33 17.48
N VAL A 284 -3.72 -2.99 18.61
CA VAL A 284 -3.15 -4.26 19.05
C VAL A 284 -4.25 -5.31 19.25
N PRO A 285 -3.92 -6.61 19.42
CA PRO A 285 -4.94 -7.64 19.68
C PRO A 285 -5.88 -7.25 20.83
N GLY A 286 -7.19 -7.34 20.59
CA GLY A 286 -8.25 -6.93 21.52
C GLY A 286 -8.79 -5.50 21.32
N HIS A 287 -8.18 -4.69 20.45
CA HIS A 287 -8.76 -3.41 20.03
C HIS A 287 -10.05 -3.65 19.20
N PRO A 288 -11.12 -2.82 19.31
CA PRO A 288 -12.39 -3.07 18.61
C PRO A 288 -12.28 -3.16 17.08
N LEU A 289 -11.34 -2.42 16.49
CA LEU A 289 -11.05 -2.49 15.06
C LEU A 289 -10.04 -3.59 14.70
N ALA A 290 -9.28 -4.12 15.65
CA ALA A 290 -8.19 -5.03 15.35
C ALA A 290 -8.72 -6.40 14.91
N ILE A 291 -8.26 -6.83 13.73
CA ILE A 291 -8.41 -8.21 13.29
C ILE A 291 -7.04 -8.78 12.94
N GLU A 292 -6.86 -10.06 13.24
CA GLU A 292 -5.65 -10.80 12.88
C GLU A 292 -5.91 -11.52 11.55
N LYS A 293 -5.08 -11.23 10.56
CA LYS A 293 -5.05 -11.91 9.27
C LYS A 293 -3.65 -12.49 9.06
N ASP A 294 -3.57 -13.60 8.31
CA ASP A 294 -2.26 -14.12 7.93
C ASP A 294 -1.61 -13.16 6.92
N ILE A 295 -0.57 -12.49 7.39
CA ILE A 295 0.20 -11.50 6.64
C ILE A 295 1.51 -12.10 6.10
N ASN A 296 1.73 -13.40 6.25
CA ASN A 296 2.92 -14.09 5.75
C ASN A 296 2.78 -14.45 4.27
N ARG A 297 2.60 -13.43 3.43
CA ARG A 297 2.60 -13.57 1.97
C ARG A 297 3.76 -12.83 1.34
N GLY A 298 4.24 -13.33 0.21
CA GLY A 298 5.18 -12.59 -0.64
C GLY A 298 4.48 -11.44 -1.37
N GLY A 299 5.26 -10.51 -1.89
CA GLY A 299 4.82 -9.43 -2.77
C GLY A 299 5.64 -9.44 -4.05
N ALA A 300 5.00 -9.21 -5.19
CA ALA A 300 5.70 -8.97 -6.45
C ALA A 300 6.09 -7.49 -6.52
N VAL A 301 7.25 -7.18 -7.10
CA VAL A 301 7.70 -5.80 -7.29
C VAL A 301 7.21 -5.27 -8.62
N THR A 302 6.41 -4.21 -8.56
CA THR A 302 5.95 -3.46 -9.73
C THR A 302 6.98 -2.40 -10.10
N HIS A 303 7.49 -2.46 -11.33
CA HIS A 303 8.33 -1.39 -11.88
C HIS A 303 7.51 -0.49 -12.78
N TYR A 304 7.51 0.80 -12.49
CA TYR A 304 6.80 1.79 -13.29
C TYR A 304 7.76 2.49 -14.24
N GLY A 305 7.25 2.87 -15.42
CA GLY A 305 7.96 3.77 -16.33
C GLY A 305 8.05 5.18 -15.77
N GLU A 306 8.14 6.18 -16.64
CA GLU A 306 8.12 7.58 -16.20
C GLU A 306 6.74 7.92 -15.59
N VAL A 307 6.66 7.89 -14.26
CA VAL A 307 5.49 8.37 -13.51
C VAL A 307 5.63 9.87 -13.32
N GLU A 308 4.83 10.64 -14.05
CA GLU A 308 4.79 12.09 -13.90
C GLU A 308 3.99 12.49 -12.66
N SER A 309 4.66 13.16 -11.72
CA SER A 309 4.00 13.77 -10.56
C SER A 309 3.22 15.02 -10.95
N ASN A 310 2.02 15.21 -10.42
CA ASN A 310 1.30 16.48 -10.57
C ASN A 310 1.84 17.52 -9.56
N LYS A 311 2.88 18.27 -9.98
CA LYS A 311 3.59 19.23 -9.11
C LYS A 311 2.68 20.27 -8.46
N THR A 312 1.64 20.70 -9.17
CA THR A 312 0.67 21.69 -8.65
C THR A 312 -0.16 21.08 -7.53
N ALA A 313 -0.65 19.86 -7.73
CA ALA A 313 -1.39 19.14 -6.70
C ALA A 313 -0.50 18.75 -5.52
N ASP A 314 0.76 18.39 -5.75
CA ASP A 314 1.73 18.09 -4.69
C ASP A 314 2.02 19.33 -3.82
N ALA A 315 2.16 20.51 -4.43
CA ALA A 315 2.32 21.76 -3.69
C ALA A 315 1.07 22.08 -2.85
N LEU A 316 -0.12 21.86 -3.43
CA LEU A 316 -1.39 22.04 -2.72
C LEU A 316 -1.54 21.05 -1.56
N ALA A 317 -1.11 19.80 -1.73
CA ALA A 317 -1.10 18.78 -0.69
C ALA A 317 -0.24 19.20 0.51
N ALA A 318 0.97 19.71 0.25
CA ALA A 318 1.86 20.24 1.29
C ALA A 318 1.22 21.42 2.05
N GLN A 319 0.52 22.30 1.34
CA GLN A 319 -0.22 23.41 1.95
C GLN A 319 -1.36 22.92 2.84
N LYS A 320 -2.23 22.04 2.32
CA LYS A 320 -3.37 21.46 3.05
C LYS A 320 -2.91 20.77 4.33
N GLN A 321 -1.85 19.96 4.24
CA GLN A 321 -1.32 19.25 5.40
C GLN A 321 -0.85 20.21 6.51
N LYS A 322 -0.20 21.32 6.12
CA LYS A 322 0.23 22.35 7.06
C LYS A 322 -0.97 23.03 7.73
N GLU A 323 -2.01 23.33 6.97
CA GLU A 323 -3.25 23.96 7.47
C GLU A 323 -3.99 23.03 8.43
N TRP A 324 -4.17 21.74 8.08
CA TRP A 324 -4.82 20.76 8.95
C TRP A 324 -4.08 20.54 10.26
N ASN A 325 -2.75 20.42 10.21
CA ASN A 325 -1.91 20.33 11.41
C ASN A 325 -2.03 21.59 12.30
N ALA A 326 -2.11 22.79 11.70
CA ALA A 326 -2.29 24.04 12.44
C ALA A 326 -3.65 24.08 13.16
N VAL A 327 -4.73 23.71 12.47
CA VAL A 327 -6.09 23.62 13.06
C VAL A 327 -6.13 22.64 14.22
N ALA A 328 -5.52 21.46 14.07
CA ALA A 328 -5.47 20.46 15.12
C ALA A 328 -4.71 20.95 16.37
N LYS A 329 -3.57 21.62 16.17
CA LYS A 329 -2.81 22.24 17.26
C LYS A 329 -3.63 23.30 18.01
N HIS A 330 -4.37 24.14 17.29
CA HIS A 330 -5.27 25.12 17.91
C HIS A 330 -6.41 24.48 18.71
N ARG A 331 -7.01 23.38 18.20
CA ARG A 331 -8.04 22.62 18.91
C ARG A 331 -7.49 22.00 20.21
N ALA A 332 -6.28 21.44 20.17
CA ALA A 332 -5.64 20.85 21.35
C ALA A 332 -5.43 21.88 22.47
N VAL A 333 -4.93 23.08 22.14
CA VAL A 333 -4.71 24.17 23.12
C VAL A 333 -6.03 24.61 23.78
N ARG A 334 -7.12 24.69 23.02
CA ARG A 334 -8.43 25.08 23.58
C ARG A 334 -9.04 24.03 24.51
N ARG A 335 -8.74 22.74 24.31
CA ARG A 335 -9.24 21.66 25.18
C ARG A 335 -8.47 21.57 26.51
N SER A 336 -7.28 22.17 26.58
CA SER A 336 -6.43 22.19 27.78
C SER A 336 -6.63 23.41 28.69
N ILE A 337 -7.55 24.32 28.31
CA ILE A 337 -7.96 25.51 29.08
C ILE A 337 -9.37 25.24 29.60
#